data_AF-A0A3B1DFS9-F1
#
_entry.id   AF-A0A3B1DFS9-F1
#
_cell.length_a   1.000
_cell.length_b   1.000
_cell.length_c   1.000
_cell.angle_alpha   90.00
_cell.angle_beta   90.00
_cell.angle_gamma   90.00
#
_symmetry.space_group_name_H-M   'P 1'
#
loop_
_entity.id
_entity.type
_entity.pdbx_description
1 polymer ?
#
loop_
_entity_poly.entity_id
_entity_poly.type
_entity_poly.pdbx_seq_one_letter_code
_entity_poly.pdbx_strand_id
1 'polypeptide(L)'
;MTTMQHRPPQHHSTSEQLPPEIAKWVAEATRVCREASRGNLEARILRIDPDCELAELLNSINRMLDMTDAFVRESTASLEYASKGRFFRRVLLNGMLGSFRKAAKSINGATRQMDVKTRDLEAAETRREQLAGDFSRTIDVVTGLAETTQRIDGFSKVIKTIADQTNLLALNAAIEAARVGDAGKGFAVVADEVKRLSHQTSEATKEIESQLESVQSATKETVESINKVRTVLAEQSS
;
A
#
# COMPACT_ATOMS: atom_id res chain seq x y z
N MET A 1 -53.20 -16.08 87.06
CA MET A 1 -52.85 -17.07 86.03
C MET A 1 -52.81 -16.34 84.70
N THR A 2 -51.77 -16.25 83.90
CA THR A 2 -50.38 -16.72 83.94
C THR A 2 -49.68 -15.89 82.87
N THR A 3 -48.66 -15.11 83.24
CA THR A 3 -47.77 -14.39 82.31
C THR A 3 -46.92 -15.42 81.58
N MET A 4 -47.25 -15.74 80.31
CA MET A 4 -46.38 -16.55 79.46
C MET A 4 -45.27 -15.69 78.89
N GLN A 5 -44.11 -15.77 79.54
CA GLN A 5 -42.86 -15.20 79.10
C GLN A 5 -42.30 -16.06 77.97
N HIS A 6 -42.56 -15.68 76.72
CA HIS A 6 -42.02 -16.36 75.55
C HIS A 6 -40.54 -15.99 75.42
N ARG A 7 -39.66 -16.88 75.89
CA ARG A 7 -38.20 -16.79 75.69
C ARG A 7 -37.91 -17.06 74.21
N PRO A 8 -37.20 -16.19 73.48
CA PRO A 8 -36.80 -16.48 72.10
C PRO A 8 -35.73 -17.59 72.10
N PRO A 9 -35.69 -18.46 71.07
CA PRO A 9 -34.66 -19.48 70.93
C PRO A 9 -33.30 -18.81 70.77
N GLN A 10 -32.35 -19.20 71.61
CA GLN A 10 -30.95 -18.84 71.45
C GLN A 10 -30.46 -19.52 70.17
N HIS A 11 -30.31 -18.76 69.10
CA HIS A 11 -29.46 -19.16 67.99
C HIS A 11 -28.04 -19.25 68.55
N HIS A 12 -27.59 -20.47 68.85
CA HIS A 12 -26.18 -20.77 68.92
C HIS A 12 -25.59 -20.50 67.53
N SER A 13 -25.16 -19.27 67.30
CA SER A 13 -24.17 -18.95 66.27
C SER A 13 -22.84 -19.52 66.75
N THR A 14 -22.69 -20.84 66.67
CA THR A 14 -21.37 -21.46 66.68
C THR A 14 -20.73 -21.00 65.39
N SER A 15 -19.92 -19.94 65.46
CA SER A 15 -18.91 -19.65 64.46
C SER A 15 -18.03 -20.90 64.38
N GLU A 16 -18.38 -21.83 63.49
CA GLU A 16 -17.59 -23.01 63.20
C GLU A 16 -16.29 -22.52 62.58
N GLN A 17 -15.29 -22.27 63.44
CA GLN A 17 -13.97 -21.85 63.01
C GLN A 17 -13.41 -22.97 62.14
N LEU A 18 -13.02 -22.62 60.91
CA LEU A 18 -12.38 -23.55 60.00
C LEU A 18 -11.22 -24.26 60.72
N PRO A 19 -11.03 -25.58 60.49
CA PRO A 19 -9.88 -26.30 61.00
C PRO A 19 -8.57 -25.53 60.74
N PRO A 20 -7.64 -25.46 61.71
CA PRO A 20 -6.43 -24.64 61.60
C PRO A 20 -5.60 -24.91 60.33
N GLU A 21 -5.59 -26.16 59.86
CA GLU A 21 -4.89 -26.57 58.64
C GLU A 21 -5.53 -25.99 57.37
N ILE A 22 -6.86 -26.00 57.30
CA ILE A 22 -7.62 -25.40 56.18
C ILE A 22 -7.41 -23.88 56.19
N ALA A 23 -7.48 -23.24 57.36
CA ALA A 23 -7.26 -21.80 57.50
C ALA A 23 -5.86 -21.37 57.00
N LYS A 24 -4.82 -22.17 57.27
CA LYS A 24 -3.47 -21.95 56.76
C LYS A 24 -3.41 -22.01 55.24
N TRP A 25 -4.02 -23.02 54.62
CA TRP A 25 -4.03 -23.16 53.16
C TRP A 25 -4.83 -22.07 52.46
N VAL A 26 -5.94 -21.64 53.04
CA VAL A 26 -6.71 -20.49 52.53
C VAL A 26 -5.90 -19.20 52.59
N ALA A 27 -5.16 -18.96 53.67
CA ALA A 27 -4.29 -17.80 53.79
C ALA A 27 -3.16 -17.82 52.72
N GLU A 28 -2.56 -18.99 52.49
CA GLU A 28 -1.49 -19.15 51.50
C GLU A 28 -2.01 -19.00 50.06
N ALA A 29 -3.16 -19.59 49.72
CA ALA A 29 -3.81 -19.38 48.44
C ALA A 29 -4.18 -17.91 48.22
N THR A 30 -4.68 -17.23 49.26
CA THR A 30 -5.00 -15.79 49.21
C THR A 30 -3.75 -14.95 48.94
N ARG A 31 -2.63 -15.28 49.59
CA ARG A 31 -1.34 -14.62 49.37
C ARG A 31 -0.88 -14.78 47.92
N VAL A 32 -0.88 -16.01 47.40
CA VAL A 32 -0.47 -16.31 46.02
C VAL A 32 -1.37 -15.62 45.00
N CYS A 33 -2.69 -15.66 45.18
CA CYS A 33 -3.63 -14.95 44.31
C CYS A 33 -3.42 -13.43 44.32
N ARG A 34 -3.06 -12.84 45.47
CA ARG A 34 -2.73 -11.41 45.60
C ARG A 34 -1.42 -11.05 44.91
N GLU A 35 -0.42 -11.92 44.95
CA GLU A 35 0.84 -11.73 44.22
C GLU A 35 0.60 -11.82 42.71
N ALA A 36 -0.16 -12.83 42.27
CA ALA A 36 -0.53 -13.00 40.86
C ALA A 36 -1.33 -11.80 40.33
N SER A 37 -2.26 -11.24 41.11
CA SER A 37 -3.03 -10.05 40.71
C SER A 37 -2.19 -8.78 40.59
N ARG A 38 -1.00 -8.76 41.21
CA ARG A 38 0.02 -7.70 41.07
C ARG A 38 1.00 -7.96 39.92
N GLY A 39 0.81 -9.05 39.17
CA GLY A 39 1.66 -9.42 38.03
C GLY A 39 2.79 -10.40 38.37
N ASN A 40 2.94 -10.81 39.64
CA ASN A 40 3.92 -11.83 40.03
C ASN A 40 3.35 -13.23 39.76
N LEU A 41 3.51 -13.72 38.54
CA LEU A 41 3.04 -15.04 38.09
C LEU A 41 3.99 -16.18 38.46
N GLU A 42 5.10 -15.91 39.15
CA GLU A 42 6.04 -16.93 39.65
C GLU A 42 5.68 -17.44 41.06
N ALA A 43 4.77 -16.75 41.76
CA ALA A 43 4.31 -17.18 43.08
C ALA A 43 3.64 -18.55 43.03
N ARG A 44 4.02 -19.48 43.91
CA ARG A 44 3.45 -20.85 43.96
C ARG A 44 3.03 -21.22 45.37
N ILE A 45 1.99 -22.04 45.45
CA ILE A 45 1.61 -22.75 46.68
C ILE A 45 2.47 -24.01 46.73
N LEU A 46 3.35 -24.09 47.73
CA LEU A 46 4.34 -25.16 47.86
C LEU A 46 3.94 -26.16 48.95
N ARG A 47 4.49 -27.39 48.84
CA ARG A 47 4.34 -28.45 49.85
C ARG A 47 2.86 -28.75 50.18
N ILE A 48 2.01 -28.76 49.16
CA ILE A 48 0.60 -29.11 49.30
C ILE A 48 0.50 -30.54 49.82
N ASP A 49 -0.24 -30.72 50.89
CA ASP A 49 -0.57 -32.04 51.43
C ASP A 49 -1.52 -32.76 50.46
N PRO A 50 -1.15 -33.93 49.89
CA PRO A 50 -2.00 -34.68 48.97
C PRO A 50 -3.33 -35.11 49.57
N ASP A 51 -3.38 -35.32 50.89
CA ASP A 51 -4.58 -35.81 51.59
C ASP A 51 -5.47 -34.66 52.10
N CYS A 52 -5.06 -33.40 51.89
CA CYS A 52 -5.84 -32.23 52.28
C CYS A 52 -7.07 -32.04 51.36
N GLU A 53 -8.21 -31.70 51.96
CA GLU A 53 -9.47 -31.41 51.25
C GLU A 53 -9.34 -30.31 50.18
N LEU A 54 -8.40 -29.37 50.34
CA LEU A 54 -8.16 -28.29 49.38
C LEU A 54 -7.12 -28.62 48.31
N ALA A 55 -6.51 -29.82 48.33
CA ALA A 55 -5.39 -30.15 47.44
C ALA A 55 -5.72 -29.92 45.96
N GLU A 56 -6.92 -30.28 45.50
CA GLU A 56 -7.35 -30.06 44.11
C GLU A 56 -7.44 -28.56 43.75
N LEU A 57 -7.99 -27.75 44.65
CA LEU A 57 -8.09 -26.30 44.46
C LEU A 57 -6.71 -25.65 44.41
N LEU A 58 -5.83 -25.98 45.36
CA LEU A 58 -4.48 -25.42 45.46
C LEU A 58 -3.65 -25.78 44.21
N ASN A 59 -3.74 -27.03 43.75
CA ASN A 59 -3.10 -27.47 42.51
C ASN A 59 -3.71 -26.80 41.27
N SER A 60 -5.03 -26.58 41.24
CA SER A 60 -5.70 -25.87 40.15
C SER A 60 -5.27 -24.40 40.06
N ILE A 61 -5.06 -23.73 41.20
CA ILE A 61 -4.48 -22.39 41.25
C ILE A 61 -3.06 -22.40 40.65
N ASN A 62 -2.19 -23.32 41.08
CA ASN A 62 -0.84 -23.44 40.52
C ASN A 62 -0.86 -23.67 39.00
N ARG A 63 -1.70 -24.58 38.50
CA ARG A 63 -1.86 -24.84 37.05
C ARG A 63 -2.33 -23.60 36.28
N MET A 64 -3.25 -22.84 36.85
CA MET A 64 -3.73 -21.58 36.26
C MET A 64 -2.59 -20.54 36.17
N LEU A 65 -1.75 -20.45 37.21
CA LEU A 65 -0.59 -19.57 37.22
C LEU A 65 0.46 -20.00 36.20
N ASP A 66 0.77 -21.29 36.10
CA ASP A 66 1.72 -21.82 35.10
C ASP A 66 1.25 -21.51 33.67
N MET A 67 -0.04 -21.68 33.40
CA MET A 67 -0.63 -21.37 32.09
C MET A 67 -0.55 -19.87 31.77
N THR A 68 -0.86 -19.04 32.76
CA THR A 68 -0.86 -17.58 32.61
C THR A 68 0.57 -17.08 32.41
N ASP A 69 1.52 -17.56 33.21
CA ASP A 69 2.95 -17.23 33.10
C ASP A 69 3.50 -17.64 31.72
N ALA A 70 3.27 -18.89 31.32
CA ALA A 70 3.72 -19.39 30.02
C ALA A 70 3.14 -18.54 28.87
N PHE A 71 1.85 -18.20 28.93
CA PHE A 71 1.22 -17.36 27.91
C PHE A 71 1.78 -15.95 27.89
N VAL A 72 1.90 -15.28 29.03
CA VAL A 72 2.39 -13.90 29.12
C VAL A 72 3.84 -13.82 28.64
N ARG A 73 4.71 -14.70 29.12
CA ARG A 73 6.12 -14.75 28.73
C ARG A 73 6.28 -14.98 27.23
N GLU A 74 5.55 -15.94 26.68
CA GLU A 74 5.72 -16.34 25.28
C GLU A 74 5.08 -15.32 24.32
N SER A 75 3.90 -14.78 24.65
CA SER A 75 3.25 -13.72 23.86
C SER A 75 4.07 -12.44 23.86
N THR A 76 4.59 -12.00 25.01
CA THR A 76 5.45 -10.81 25.12
C THR A 76 6.67 -10.95 24.24
N ALA A 77 7.37 -12.10 24.32
CA ALA A 77 8.57 -12.30 23.54
C ALA A 77 8.30 -12.36 22.03
N SER A 78 7.18 -12.96 21.59
CA SER A 78 6.77 -12.95 20.19
C SER A 78 6.46 -11.54 19.68
N LEU A 79 5.72 -10.75 20.48
CA LEU A 79 5.32 -9.39 20.11
C LEU A 79 6.49 -8.41 20.11
N GLU A 80 7.46 -8.56 21.01
CA GLU A 80 8.68 -7.72 21.03
C GLU A 80 9.56 -7.96 19.78
N TYR A 81 9.61 -9.18 19.27
CA TYR A 81 10.28 -9.45 18.00
C TYR A 81 9.51 -8.83 16.83
N ALA A 82 8.18 -8.98 16.82
CA ALA A 82 7.32 -8.39 15.80
C ALA A 82 7.42 -6.85 15.78
N SER A 83 7.51 -6.18 16.93
CA SER A 83 7.67 -4.73 17.02
C SER A 83 9.02 -4.24 16.49
N LYS A 84 10.02 -5.13 16.42
CA LYS A 84 11.33 -4.88 15.80
C LYS A 84 11.35 -5.28 14.31
N GLY A 85 10.19 -5.55 13.70
CA GLY A 85 10.08 -5.99 12.31
C GLY A 85 10.51 -7.45 12.07
N ARG A 86 10.68 -8.25 13.13
CA ARG A 86 11.17 -9.63 13.05
C ARG A 86 10.03 -10.61 13.35
N PHE A 87 9.48 -11.24 12.32
CA PHE A 87 8.24 -12.02 12.43
C PHE A 87 8.41 -13.55 12.51
N PHE A 88 9.64 -14.04 12.68
CA PHE A 88 9.93 -15.48 12.72
C PHE A 88 9.60 -16.14 14.08
N ARG A 89 9.61 -15.37 15.17
CA ARG A 89 9.30 -15.89 16.50
C ARG A 89 7.80 -16.10 16.62
N ARG A 90 7.41 -17.28 17.12
CA ARG A 90 6.01 -17.67 17.29
C ARG A 90 5.77 -18.11 18.71
N VAL A 91 4.56 -17.82 19.18
CA VAL A 91 4.06 -18.31 20.45
C VAL A 91 3.94 -19.82 20.41
N LEU A 92 4.69 -20.50 21.28
CA LEU A 92 4.61 -21.94 21.49
C LEU A 92 3.21 -22.34 21.98
N LEU A 93 2.58 -23.30 21.31
CA LEU A 93 1.22 -23.74 21.67
C LEU A 93 1.19 -24.91 22.66
N ASN A 94 2.36 -25.50 22.95
CA ASN A 94 2.46 -26.66 23.83
C ASN A 94 2.11 -26.25 25.27
N GLY A 95 1.29 -27.06 25.94
CA GLY A 95 0.78 -26.74 27.26
C GLY A 95 -0.36 -25.73 27.27
N MET A 96 -0.63 -25.00 26.18
CA MET A 96 -1.73 -24.04 26.10
C MET A 96 -3.07 -24.73 25.86
N LEU A 97 -4.07 -24.42 26.69
CA LEU A 97 -5.42 -24.97 26.59
C LEU A 97 -6.48 -23.87 26.41
N GLY A 98 -7.64 -24.26 25.89
CA GLY A 98 -8.82 -23.41 25.78
C GLY A 98 -8.54 -22.03 25.18
N SER A 99 -8.90 -20.98 25.93
CA SER A 99 -8.78 -19.58 25.51
C SER A 99 -7.32 -19.15 25.28
N PHE A 100 -6.37 -19.62 26.08
CA PHE A 100 -4.95 -19.30 25.90
C PHE A 100 -4.43 -19.80 24.55
N ARG A 101 -4.79 -21.04 24.18
CA ARG A 101 -4.40 -21.61 22.88
C ARG A 101 -5.01 -20.85 21.71
N LYS A 102 -6.27 -20.41 21.84
CA LYS A 102 -6.93 -19.60 20.81
C LYS A 102 -6.23 -18.24 20.66
N ALA A 103 -5.97 -17.54 21.76
CA ALA A 103 -5.26 -16.26 21.75
C ALA A 103 -3.85 -16.38 21.15
N ALA A 104 -3.09 -17.41 21.55
CA ALA A 104 -1.76 -17.68 20.99
C ALA A 104 -1.78 -17.94 19.47
N LYS A 105 -2.78 -18.69 18.99
CA LYS A 105 -3.00 -18.87 17.54
C LYS A 105 -3.30 -17.55 16.84
N SER A 106 -4.12 -16.69 17.45
CA SER A 106 -4.43 -15.37 16.90
C SER A 106 -3.17 -14.49 16.81
N ILE A 107 -2.32 -14.48 17.84
CA ILE A 107 -1.04 -13.75 17.83
C ILE A 107 -0.13 -14.27 16.71
N ASN A 108 0.00 -15.59 16.58
CA ASN A 108 0.78 -16.20 15.50
C ASN A 108 0.23 -15.85 14.11
N GLY A 109 -1.10 -15.83 13.97
CA GLY A 109 -1.77 -15.42 12.74
C GLY A 109 -1.50 -13.96 12.38
N ALA A 110 -1.60 -13.05 13.36
CA ALA A 110 -1.30 -11.64 13.20
C ALA A 110 0.18 -11.41 12.82
N THR A 111 1.11 -12.07 13.52
CA THR A 111 2.55 -12.01 13.25
C THR A 111 2.87 -12.46 11.81
N ARG A 112 2.23 -13.53 11.34
CA ARG A 112 2.37 -13.99 9.95
C ARG A 112 1.82 -12.99 8.94
N GLN A 113 0.67 -12.37 9.22
CA GLN A 113 0.09 -11.35 8.34
C GLN A 113 0.98 -10.10 8.27
N MET A 114 1.62 -9.72 9.38
CA MET A 114 2.59 -8.62 9.39
C MET A 114 3.84 -8.94 8.56
N ASP A 115 4.35 -10.18 8.63
CA ASP A 115 5.48 -10.64 7.79
C ASP A 115 5.17 -10.49 6.30
N VAL A 116 3.99 -11.00 5.88
CA VAL A 116 3.55 -10.91 4.48
C VAL A 116 3.39 -9.46 4.05
N LYS A 117 2.67 -8.64 4.83
CA LYS A 117 2.47 -7.22 4.50
C LYS A 117 3.77 -6.44 4.42
N THR A 118 4.74 -6.72 5.30
CA THR A 118 6.04 -6.03 5.26
C THR A 118 6.78 -6.35 3.96
N ARG A 119 6.80 -7.62 3.54
CA ARG A 119 7.41 -8.00 2.25
C ARG A 119 6.66 -7.41 1.06
N ASP A 120 5.33 -7.37 1.12
CA ASP A 120 4.51 -6.76 0.05
C ASP A 120 4.79 -5.27 -0.07
N LEU A 121 5.00 -4.57 1.05
CA LEU A 121 5.40 -3.15 1.07
C LEU A 121 6.80 -2.95 0.48
N GLU A 122 7.79 -3.75 0.86
CA GLU A 122 9.14 -3.70 0.28
C GLU A 122 9.13 -3.93 -1.24
N ALA A 123 8.33 -4.91 -1.70
CA ALA A 123 8.16 -5.18 -3.12
C ALA A 123 7.40 -4.05 -3.85
N ALA A 124 6.43 -3.42 -3.18
CA ALA A 124 5.70 -2.27 -3.72
C ALA A 124 6.62 -1.05 -3.89
N GLU A 125 7.48 -0.76 -2.91
CA GLU A 125 8.48 0.31 -3.01
C GLU A 125 9.44 0.09 -4.18
N THR A 126 9.96 -1.13 -4.33
CA THR A 126 10.84 -1.46 -5.47
C THR A 126 10.14 -1.23 -6.82
N ARG A 127 8.88 -1.66 -6.94
CA ARG A 127 8.07 -1.42 -8.17
C ARG A 127 7.80 0.06 -8.40
N ARG A 128 7.59 0.84 -7.33
CA ARG A 128 7.36 2.29 -7.40
C ARG A 128 8.57 3.02 -7.94
N GLU A 129 9.77 2.65 -7.48
CA GLU A 129 11.03 3.21 -7.98
C GLU A 129 11.25 2.90 -9.47
N GLN A 130 11.00 1.64 -9.87
CA GLN A 130 11.08 1.24 -11.28
C GLN A 130 10.11 2.04 -12.15
N LEU A 131 8.86 2.16 -11.70
CA LEU A 131 7.83 2.91 -12.42
C LEU A 131 8.18 4.40 -12.56
N ALA A 132 8.75 5.01 -11.51
CA ALA A 132 9.24 6.40 -11.59
C ALA A 132 10.37 6.55 -12.62
N GLY A 133 11.27 5.57 -12.72
CA GLY A 133 12.31 5.52 -13.75
C GLY A 133 11.75 5.39 -15.16
N ASP A 134 10.76 4.51 -15.37
CA ASP A 134 10.10 4.32 -16.67
C ASP A 134 9.35 5.57 -17.13
N PHE A 135 8.70 6.29 -16.20
CA PHE A 135 8.08 7.57 -16.50
C PHE A 135 9.10 8.63 -16.91
N SER A 136 10.24 8.72 -16.22
CA SER A 136 11.31 9.65 -16.61
C SER A 136 11.76 9.38 -18.04
N ARG A 137 11.99 8.11 -18.40
CA ARG A 137 12.40 7.74 -19.76
C ARG A 137 11.32 8.06 -20.79
N THR A 138 10.05 7.88 -20.45
CA THR A 138 8.94 8.22 -21.35
C THR A 138 8.86 9.73 -21.57
N ILE A 139 9.07 10.54 -20.54
CA ILE A 139 9.16 12.00 -20.68
C ILE A 139 10.28 12.37 -21.67
N ASP A 140 11.47 11.79 -21.52
CA ASP A 140 12.60 12.09 -22.42
C ASP A 140 12.27 11.78 -23.89
N VAL A 141 11.64 10.62 -24.15
CA VAL A 141 11.21 10.22 -25.50
C VAL A 141 10.16 11.19 -26.07
N VAL A 142 9.18 11.56 -25.25
CA VAL A 142 8.08 12.46 -25.65
C VAL A 142 8.61 13.87 -25.91
N THR A 143 9.56 14.36 -25.11
CA THR A 143 10.26 15.63 -25.36
C THR A 143 11.05 15.59 -26.67
N GLY A 144 11.79 14.51 -26.94
CA GLY A 144 12.50 14.35 -28.22
C GLY A 144 11.56 14.29 -29.43
N LEU A 145 10.37 13.71 -29.27
CA LEU A 145 9.32 13.72 -30.30
C LEU A 145 8.80 15.14 -30.55
N ALA A 146 8.59 15.94 -29.49
CA ALA A 146 8.17 17.34 -29.61
C ALA A 146 9.19 18.16 -30.42
N GLU A 147 10.48 18.03 -30.08
CA GLU A 147 11.57 18.73 -30.78
C GLU A 147 11.65 18.34 -32.26
N THR A 148 11.52 17.04 -32.55
CA THR A 148 11.52 16.53 -33.92
C THR A 148 10.33 17.06 -34.71
N THR A 149 9.15 17.07 -34.11
CA THR A 149 7.91 17.60 -34.71
C THR A 149 8.04 19.10 -35.02
N GLN A 150 8.66 19.88 -34.12
CA GLN A 150 8.92 21.30 -34.34
C GLN A 150 9.90 21.54 -35.50
N ARG A 151 10.91 20.68 -35.67
CA ARG A 151 11.81 20.75 -36.82
C ARG A 151 11.09 20.44 -38.14
N ILE A 152 10.20 19.45 -38.15
CA ILE A 152 9.39 19.11 -39.34
C ILE A 152 8.44 20.25 -39.70
N ASP A 153 7.82 20.90 -38.71
CA ASP A 153 6.99 22.10 -38.92
C ASP A 153 7.79 23.22 -39.62
N GLY A 154 9.02 23.46 -39.15
CA GLY A 154 9.94 24.39 -39.82
C GLY A 154 10.22 24.03 -41.27
N PHE A 155 10.49 22.76 -41.57
CA PHE A 155 10.68 22.29 -42.95
C PHE A 155 9.42 22.42 -43.81
N SER A 156 8.24 22.10 -43.26
CA SER A 156 6.96 22.22 -43.98
C SER A 156 6.70 23.66 -44.40
N LYS A 157 6.95 24.63 -43.52
CA LYS A 157 6.84 26.07 -43.82
C LYS A 157 7.77 26.53 -44.93
N VAL A 158 9.01 26.01 -44.94
CA VAL A 158 9.97 26.29 -46.03
C VAL A 158 9.47 25.71 -47.35
N ILE A 159 9.00 24.46 -47.36
CA ILE A 159 8.48 23.80 -48.57
C ILE A 159 7.26 24.56 -49.11
N LYS A 160 6.35 25.00 -48.24
CA LYS A 160 5.19 25.83 -48.59
C LYS A 160 5.60 27.15 -49.24
N THR A 161 6.60 27.82 -48.67
CA THR A 161 7.17 29.05 -49.23
C THR A 161 7.77 28.80 -50.63
N ILE A 162 8.49 27.69 -50.82
CA ILE A 162 9.04 27.30 -52.12
C ILE A 162 7.92 27.01 -53.12
N ALA A 163 6.87 26.30 -52.72
CA ALA A 163 5.71 26.00 -53.55
C ALA A 163 4.99 27.28 -54.01
N ASP A 164 4.76 28.23 -53.09
CA ASP A 164 4.12 29.50 -53.41
C ASP A 164 4.99 30.36 -54.36
N GLN A 165 6.30 30.39 -54.15
CA GLN A 165 7.24 31.05 -55.07
C GLN A 165 7.28 30.38 -56.45
N THR A 166 7.28 29.05 -56.50
CA THR A 166 7.28 28.29 -57.75
C THR A 166 5.97 28.51 -58.53
N ASN A 167 4.85 28.60 -57.83
CA ASN A 167 3.56 28.96 -58.41
C ASN A 167 3.57 30.38 -59.02
N LEU A 168 4.19 31.36 -58.35
CA LEU A 168 4.36 32.71 -58.90
C LEU A 168 5.28 32.73 -60.13
N LEU A 169 6.39 31.98 -60.10
CA LEU A 169 7.30 31.85 -61.24
C LEU A 169 6.59 31.20 -62.45
N ALA A 170 5.83 30.15 -62.20
CA ALA A 170 5.03 29.48 -63.23
C ALA A 170 3.96 30.41 -63.82
N LEU A 171 3.30 31.21 -62.99
CA LEU A 171 2.33 32.20 -63.45
C LEU A 171 2.99 33.24 -64.36
N ASN A 172 4.15 33.76 -63.99
CA ASN A 172 4.90 34.72 -64.83
C ASN A 172 5.31 34.09 -66.17
N ALA A 173 5.76 32.83 -66.15
CA ALA A 173 6.10 32.09 -67.37
C ALA A 173 4.88 31.86 -68.26
N ALA A 174 3.71 31.54 -67.70
CA ALA A 174 2.47 31.38 -68.45
C ALA A 174 2.02 32.70 -69.10
N ILE A 175 2.15 33.83 -68.40
CA ILE A 175 1.86 35.17 -68.95
C ILE A 175 2.78 35.48 -70.12
N GLU A 176 4.09 35.26 -69.97
CA GLU A 176 5.04 35.54 -71.05
C GLU A 176 4.83 34.59 -72.23
N ALA A 177 4.54 33.31 -71.99
CA ALA A 177 4.20 32.35 -73.04
C ALA A 177 2.96 32.76 -73.85
N ALA A 178 1.93 33.30 -73.19
CA ALA A 178 0.75 33.84 -73.86
C ALA A 178 1.08 35.10 -74.70
N ARG A 179 2.04 35.91 -74.24
CA ARG A 179 2.48 37.13 -74.92
C ARG A 179 3.23 36.87 -76.22
N VAL A 180 4.04 35.81 -76.30
CA VAL A 180 4.76 35.42 -77.53
C VAL A 180 3.89 34.67 -78.54
N GLY A 181 2.62 34.42 -78.23
CA GLY A 181 1.64 33.81 -79.14
C GLY A 181 1.98 32.36 -79.52
N ASP A 182 1.95 32.06 -80.82
CA ASP A 182 2.13 30.68 -81.31
C ASP A 182 3.49 30.05 -80.96
N ALA A 183 4.55 30.87 -80.84
CA ALA A 183 5.88 30.41 -80.45
C ALA A 183 5.95 29.96 -78.96
N GLY A 184 5.03 30.45 -78.12
CA GLY A 184 5.00 30.18 -76.68
C GLY A 184 4.17 28.96 -76.28
N LYS A 185 3.45 28.31 -77.20
CA LYS A 185 2.51 27.20 -76.88
C LYS A 185 3.14 26.05 -76.09
N GLY A 186 4.37 25.64 -76.43
CA GLY A 186 5.09 24.60 -75.67
C GLY A 186 5.48 25.05 -74.26
N PHE A 187 5.90 26.31 -74.10
CA PHE A 187 6.22 26.89 -72.79
C PHE A 187 4.98 27.06 -71.91
N ALA A 188 3.82 27.39 -72.50
CA ALA A 188 2.56 27.51 -71.76
C ALA A 188 2.16 26.19 -71.09
N VAL A 189 2.29 25.05 -71.79
CA VAL A 189 1.99 23.72 -71.23
C VAL A 189 2.89 23.39 -70.04
N VAL A 190 4.19 23.68 -70.16
CA VAL A 190 5.14 23.47 -69.05
C VAL A 190 4.81 24.37 -67.86
N ALA A 191 4.49 25.64 -68.11
CA ALA A 191 4.14 26.58 -67.05
C ALA A 191 2.87 26.14 -66.29
N ASP A 192 1.83 25.69 -66.98
CA ASP A 192 0.62 25.16 -66.35
C ASP A 192 0.88 23.91 -65.50
N GLU A 193 1.76 23.01 -65.97
CA GLU A 193 2.11 21.80 -65.22
C GLU A 193 2.92 22.13 -63.95
N VAL A 194 3.88 23.06 -64.04
CA VAL A 194 4.63 23.55 -62.87
C VAL A 194 3.69 24.23 -61.86
N LYS A 195 2.74 25.02 -62.35
CA LYS A 195 1.71 25.67 -61.51
C LYS A 195 0.87 24.63 -60.77
N ARG A 196 0.42 23.58 -61.47
CA ARG A 196 -0.35 22.46 -60.91
C ARG A 196 0.43 21.72 -59.82
N LEU A 197 1.69 21.38 -60.08
CA LEU A 197 2.57 20.70 -59.12
C LEU A 197 2.86 21.58 -57.88
N SER A 198 3.05 22.88 -58.08
CA SER A 198 3.26 23.84 -56.99
C SER A 198 2.03 23.90 -56.08
N HIS A 199 0.83 23.96 -56.67
CA HIS A 199 -0.42 23.93 -55.92
C HIS A 199 -0.59 22.62 -55.14
N GLN A 200 -0.32 21.46 -55.76
CA GLN A 200 -0.36 20.16 -55.07
C GLN A 200 0.64 20.09 -53.90
N THR A 201 1.82 20.68 -54.07
CA THR A 201 2.83 20.74 -53.00
C THR A 201 2.35 21.60 -51.84
N SER A 202 1.76 22.77 -52.12
CA SER A 202 1.22 23.66 -51.08
C SER A 202 0.08 23.00 -50.29
N GLU A 203 -0.83 22.28 -50.96
CA GLU A 203 -1.88 21.50 -50.29
C GLU A 203 -1.31 20.37 -49.43
N ALA A 204 -0.33 19.60 -49.95
CA ALA A 204 0.33 18.55 -49.17
C ALA A 204 1.03 19.10 -47.92
N THR A 205 1.66 20.28 -47.99
CA THR A 205 2.26 20.92 -46.81
C THR A 205 1.24 21.33 -45.75
N LYS A 206 0.02 21.74 -46.16
CA LYS A 206 -1.06 22.04 -45.21
C LYS A 206 -1.56 20.78 -44.49
N GLU A 207 -1.65 19.66 -45.20
CA GLU A 207 -1.99 18.37 -44.58
C GLU A 207 -0.92 17.96 -43.54
N ILE A 208 0.36 18.15 -43.87
CA ILE A 208 1.46 17.92 -42.92
C ILE A 208 1.33 18.84 -41.71
N GLU A 209 1.10 20.15 -41.89
CA GLU A 209 0.88 21.11 -40.80
C GLU A 209 -0.23 20.60 -39.83
N SER A 210 -1.37 20.17 -40.37
CA SER A 210 -2.49 19.64 -39.55
C SER A 210 -2.13 18.36 -38.77
N GLN A 211 -1.35 17.46 -39.37
CA GLN A 211 -0.90 16.25 -38.69
C GLN A 211 0.10 16.57 -37.57
N LEU A 212 1.00 17.54 -37.78
CA LEU A 212 1.95 17.96 -36.76
C LEU A 212 1.26 18.59 -35.55
N GLU A 213 0.22 19.39 -35.76
CA GLU A 213 -0.61 19.94 -34.68
C GLU A 213 -1.23 18.83 -33.82
N SER A 214 -1.75 17.78 -34.47
CA SER A 214 -2.33 16.61 -33.79
C SER A 214 -1.28 15.87 -32.95
N VAL A 215 -0.08 15.67 -33.50
CA VAL A 215 1.05 15.04 -32.78
C VAL A 215 1.50 15.88 -31.59
N GLN A 216 1.60 17.20 -31.74
CA GLN A 216 1.96 18.10 -30.64
C GLN A 216 0.92 18.07 -29.51
N SER A 217 -0.38 18.07 -29.86
CA SER A 217 -1.45 17.96 -28.87
C SER A 217 -1.36 16.65 -28.07
N ALA A 218 -1.23 15.51 -28.77
CA ALA A 218 -1.10 14.20 -28.14
C ALA A 218 0.15 14.09 -27.24
N THR A 219 1.26 14.69 -27.68
CA THR A 219 2.51 14.77 -26.91
C THR A 219 2.29 15.55 -25.60
N LYS A 220 1.61 16.70 -25.66
CA LYS A 220 1.31 17.52 -24.48
C LYS A 220 0.40 16.80 -23.49
N GLU A 221 -0.68 16.18 -23.97
CA GLU A 221 -1.61 15.38 -23.15
C GLU A 221 -0.90 14.22 -22.45
N THR A 222 0.07 13.60 -23.13
CA THR A 222 0.90 12.52 -22.56
C THR A 222 1.75 13.03 -21.40
N VAL A 223 2.43 14.17 -21.57
CA VAL A 223 3.24 14.79 -20.49
C VAL A 223 2.37 15.15 -19.29
N GLU A 224 1.20 15.75 -19.51
CA GLU A 224 0.26 16.09 -18.45
C GLU A 224 -0.22 14.84 -17.69
N SER A 225 -0.52 13.76 -18.41
CA SER A 225 -0.94 12.49 -17.81
C SER A 225 0.16 11.85 -16.97
N ILE A 226 1.41 11.86 -17.45
CA ILE A 226 2.56 11.36 -16.70
C ILE A 226 2.79 12.18 -15.43
N ASN A 227 2.67 13.51 -15.50
CA ASN A 227 2.83 14.39 -14.34
C ASN A 227 1.76 14.11 -13.27
N LYS A 228 0.50 13.86 -13.68
CA LYS A 228 -0.57 13.47 -12.74
C LYS A 228 -0.23 12.17 -12.01
N VAL A 229 0.24 11.15 -12.73
CA VAL A 229 0.63 9.87 -12.12
C VAL A 229 1.82 10.06 -11.17
N ARG A 230 2.80 10.88 -11.54
CA ARG A 230 3.96 11.19 -10.69
C ARG A 230 3.54 11.85 -9.37
N THR A 231 2.56 12.74 -9.37
CA THR A 231 2.01 13.34 -8.15
C THR A 231 1.37 12.28 -7.25
N VAL A 232 0.54 11.40 -7.81
CA VAL A 232 -0.08 10.30 -7.04
C VAL A 232 0.97 9.37 -6.42
N LEU A 233 2.05 9.06 -7.16
CA LEU A 233 3.16 8.26 -6.64
C LEU A 233 3.91 8.97 -5.51
N ALA A 234 4.04 10.30 -5.57
CA ALA A 234 4.68 11.09 -4.52
C ALA A 234 3.83 11.17 -3.24
N GLU A 235 2.51 11.33 -3.38
CA GLU A 235 1.57 11.36 -2.25
C GLU A 235 1.53 10.03 -1.49
N GLN A 236 1.62 8.90 -2.19
CA GLN A 236 1.68 7.57 -1.57
C GLN A 236 3.01 7.30 -0.84
N SER A 237 4.00 8.19 -0.98
CA SER A 237 5.32 8.08 -0.35
C SER A 237 5.43 8.85 0.98
N SER A 238 4.39 9.61 1.37
CA SER A 238 4.31 10.39 2.62
C SER A 238 3.35 9.76 3.62
#